data_AF-A0A5C8AUU6-F1
#
_entry.id   AF-A0A5C8AUU6-F1
#
_cell.length_a   1.000
_cell.length_b   1.000
_cell.length_c   1.000
_cell.angle_alpha   90.00
_cell.angle_beta   90.00
_cell.angle_gamma   90.00
#
_symmetry.space_group_name_H-M   'P 1'
#
loop_
_entity.id
_entity.type
_entity.pdbx_description
1 polymer ?
#
loop_
_entity_poly.entity_id
_entity_poly.type
_entity_poly.pdbx_seq_one_letter_code
_entity_poly.pdbx_strand_id
1 'polypeptide(L)'
;MKESTDEEQQYIRVYGAREHNLKNIDLQIPRNQLVVFTGLSGSGKSSLAFDTIFAEGQRRYIETFSSYARQFLGGLERPDVDKIDGLSPVISIEQKTVSRSPRSTVGTITEIYDFLRLFFARVGTAYSYETGEAMVKYADDQIVDLIIENYQQKRVVILAPKIKGRKGHYRELFEQIRKMGFSKVRIDGEIRDIESGMRLDRYKVHDIEIVIDRLLIDGNDRKRIYDSVITAMK
;
A
#
# COMPACT_ATOMS: atom_id res chain seq x y z
N MET A 1 41.22 3.77 -37.96
CA MET A 1 41.40 4.61 -36.76
C MET A 1 40.34 5.72 -36.79
N LYS A 2 39.31 5.60 -35.95
CA LYS A 2 38.39 6.69 -35.60
C LYS A 2 38.59 6.92 -34.12
N GLU A 3 39.51 7.81 -33.76
CA GLU A 3 39.78 8.20 -32.37
C GLU A 3 38.86 9.34 -31.88
N SER A 4 37.83 9.71 -32.64
CA SER A 4 37.05 10.94 -32.40
C SER A 4 35.63 10.70 -31.88
N THR A 5 35.43 9.79 -30.91
CA THR A 5 34.09 9.60 -30.30
C THR A 5 34.06 9.46 -28.77
N ASP A 6 35.22 9.27 -28.12
CA ASP A 6 35.26 9.14 -26.64
C ASP A 6 35.40 10.48 -25.91
N GLU A 7 36.02 11.52 -26.51
CA GLU A 7 36.20 12.82 -25.85
C GLU A 7 34.89 13.61 -25.67
N GLU A 8 33.89 13.40 -26.55
CA GLU A 8 32.60 14.08 -26.43
C GLU A 8 31.82 13.65 -25.19
N GLN A 9 32.03 12.42 -24.70
CA GLN A 9 31.30 11.84 -23.57
C GLN A 9 32.03 11.93 -22.22
N GLN A 10 33.23 12.52 -22.15
CA GLN A 10 33.99 12.61 -20.89
C GLN A 10 33.51 13.71 -19.95
N TYR A 11 32.83 14.75 -20.45
CA TYR A 11 32.45 15.91 -19.66
C TYR A 11 30.96 16.23 -19.78
N ILE A 12 30.35 16.65 -18.67
CA ILE A 12 29.10 17.43 -18.69
C ILE A 12 29.51 18.87 -18.96
N ARG A 13 29.05 19.43 -20.07
CA ARG A 13 29.39 20.81 -20.48
C ARG A 13 28.17 21.68 -20.27
N VAL A 14 28.30 22.72 -19.45
CA VAL A 14 27.25 23.70 -19.18
C VAL A 14 27.67 25.00 -19.84
N TYR A 15 26.77 25.57 -20.65
CA TYR A 15 26.99 26.81 -21.38
C TYR A 15 25.95 27.85 -20.98
N GLY A 16 26.41 29.05 -20.62
CA GLY A 16 25.58 30.21 -20.35
C GLY A 16 24.62 30.04 -19.19
N ALA A 17 25.04 29.43 -18.08
CA ALA A 17 24.16 29.31 -16.92
C ALA A 17 23.95 30.66 -16.23
N ARG A 18 22.68 31.05 -16.06
CA ARG A 18 22.23 32.36 -15.54
C ARG A 18 21.19 32.26 -14.43
N GLU A 19 20.85 31.05 -14.01
CA GLU A 19 19.89 30.81 -12.93
C GLU A 19 20.25 31.59 -11.65
N HIS A 20 19.27 32.30 -11.08
CA HIS A 20 19.43 33.20 -9.93
C HIS A 20 20.54 34.25 -10.07
N ASN A 21 21.68 34.05 -9.41
CA ASN A 21 22.79 35.01 -9.36
C ASN A 21 24.00 34.60 -10.22
N LEU A 22 23.87 33.50 -10.98
CA LEU A 22 24.90 33.06 -11.93
C LEU A 22 25.09 34.12 -13.03
N LYS A 23 26.34 34.33 -13.44
CA LYS A 23 26.73 35.43 -14.34
C LYS A 23 27.12 34.90 -15.72
N ASN A 24 26.20 34.18 -16.36
CA ASN A 24 26.39 33.59 -17.68
C ASN A 24 27.66 32.73 -17.75
N ILE A 25 27.72 31.71 -16.88
CA ILE A 25 28.94 30.92 -16.68
C ILE A 25 28.98 29.71 -17.60
N ASP A 26 30.18 29.41 -18.10
CA ASP A 26 30.50 28.19 -18.84
C ASP A 26 31.42 27.31 -17.99
N LEU A 27 31.18 26.00 -17.96
CA LEU A 27 32.03 25.07 -17.23
C LEU A 27 31.93 23.64 -17.77
N GLN A 28 32.96 22.85 -17.48
CA GLN A 28 33.04 21.43 -17.82
C GLN A 28 33.25 20.60 -16.56
N ILE A 29 32.39 19.62 -16.32
CA ILE A 29 32.42 18.71 -15.17
C ILE A 29 32.84 17.33 -15.69
N PRO A 30 33.94 16.74 -15.19
CA PRO A 30 34.34 15.40 -15.60
C PRO A 30 33.29 14.37 -15.15
N ARG A 31 32.87 13.50 -16.07
CA ARG A 31 31.93 12.41 -15.80
C ARG A 31 32.63 11.27 -15.06
N ASN A 32 31.83 10.47 -14.35
CA ASN A 32 32.29 9.31 -13.57
C ASN A 32 33.35 9.66 -12.50
N GLN A 33 33.34 10.91 -12.03
CA GLN A 33 34.20 11.38 -10.96
C GLN A 33 33.37 11.99 -9.83
N LEU A 34 33.92 11.96 -8.63
CA LEU A 34 33.37 12.71 -7.50
C LEU A 34 33.77 14.17 -7.65
N VAL A 35 32.82 15.01 -8.04
CA VAL A 35 33.03 16.45 -8.21
C VAL A 35 32.42 17.21 -7.04
N VAL A 36 33.18 18.12 -6.45
CA VAL A 36 32.77 18.91 -5.29
C VAL A 36 32.69 20.38 -5.69
N PHE A 37 31.49 20.98 -5.57
CA PHE A 37 31.30 22.42 -5.69
C PHE A 37 31.59 23.09 -4.34
N THR A 38 32.53 24.04 -4.31
CA THR A 38 32.92 24.77 -3.10
C THR A 38 32.91 26.28 -3.32
N GLY A 39 32.86 27.06 -2.24
CA GLY A 39 32.79 28.52 -2.26
C GLY A 39 31.93 29.10 -1.14
N LEU A 40 31.99 30.43 -0.95
CA LEU A 40 31.27 31.17 0.08
C LEU A 40 29.74 30.98 0.03
N SER A 41 29.04 31.12 1.16
CA SER A 41 27.57 31.11 1.15
C SER A 41 27.02 32.15 0.16
N GLY A 42 26.00 31.78 -0.60
CA GLY A 42 25.44 32.64 -1.66
C GLY A 42 26.25 32.73 -2.96
N SER A 43 27.37 32.02 -3.11
CA SER A 43 28.20 32.07 -4.34
C SER A 43 27.57 31.43 -5.59
N GLY A 44 26.31 30.99 -5.56
CA GLY A 44 25.63 30.33 -6.69
C GLY A 44 25.86 28.83 -6.82
N LYS A 45 26.46 28.15 -5.81
CA LYS A 45 26.67 26.68 -5.84
C LYS A 45 25.35 25.92 -6.00
N SER A 46 24.36 26.24 -5.18
CA SER A 46 23.05 25.58 -5.22
C SER A 46 22.32 25.92 -6.52
N SER A 47 22.43 27.16 -6.98
CA SER A 47 21.85 27.61 -8.25
C SER A 47 22.40 26.83 -9.44
N LEU A 48 23.70 26.55 -9.44
CA LEU A 48 24.30 25.73 -10.49
C LEU A 48 23.96 24.24 -10.33
N ALA A 49 24.11 23.67 -9.13
CA ALA A 49 23.95 22.22 -8.93
C ALA A 49 22.48 21.76 -8.96
N PHE A 50 21.61 22.43 -8.22
CA PHE A 50 20.21 22.05 -8.05
C PHE A 50 19.31 22.75 -9.07
N ASP A 51 19.38 24.09 -9.11
CA ASP A 51 18.42 24.88 -9.89
C ASP A 51 18.74 24.87 -11.39
N THR A 52 19.98 24.56 -11.79
CA THR A 52 20.38 24.42 -13.22
C THR A 52 20.58 22.97 -13.64
N ILE A 53 21.61 22.29 -13.14
CA ILE A 53 22.02 20.96 -13.63
C ILE A 53 20.97 19.88 -13.28
N PHE A 54 20.54 19.82 -12.02
CA PHE A 54 19.53 18.84 -11.60
C PHE A 54 18.17 19.14 -12.21
N ALA A 55 17.71 20.40 -12.23
CA ALA A 55 16.46 20.80 -12.86
C ALA A 55 16.41 20.40 -14.35
N GLU A 56 17.47 20.69 -15.11
CA GLU A 56 17.55 20.31 -16.52
C GLU A 56 17.60 18.79 -16.71
N GLY A 57 18.31 18.07 -15.82
CA GLY A 57 18.38 16.62 -15.83
C GLY A 57 17.03 15.95 -15.56
N GLN A 58 16.31 16.44 -14.55
CA GLN A 58 14.97 15.97 -14.21
C GLN A 58 13.98 16.28 -15.33
N ARG A 59 14.03 17.48 -15.93
CA ARG A 59 13.20 17.87 -17.08
C ARG A 59 13.40 16.93 -18.26
N ARG A 60 14.65 16.71 -18.68
CA ARG A 60 14.97 15.79 -19.79
C ARG A 60 14.50 14.37 -19.51
N TYR A 61 14.65 13.90 -18.26
CA TYR A 61 14.18 12.58 -17.87
C TYR A 61 12.65 12.47 -17.99
N ILE A 62 11.89 13.44 -17.48
CA ILE A 62 10.43 13.49 -17.61
C ILE A 62 9.98 13.58 -19.08
N GLU A 63 10.75 14.25 -19.94
CA GLU A 63 10.46 14.34 -21.37
C GLU A 63 10.49 12.99 -22.11
N THR A 64 11.16 11.98 -21.55
CA THR A 64 11.18 10.62 -22.11
C THR A 64 9.90 9.81 -21.82
N PHE A 65 9.04 10.27 -20.91
CA PHE A 65 7.80 9.59 -20.57
C PHE A 65 6.71 9.77 -21.66
N SER A 66 5.69 8.91 -21.59
CA SER A 66 4.53 8.99 -22.49
C SER A 66 3.88 10.38 -22.45
N SER A 67 3.27 10.79 -23.56
CA SER A 67 2.52 12.05 -23.64
C SER A 67 1.46 12.19 -22.55
N TYR A 68 0.80 11.09 -22.21
CA TYR A 68 -0.17 11.01 -21.11
C TYR A 68 0.48 11.27 -19.74
N ALA A 69 1.60 10.61 -19.43
CA ALA A 69 2.27 10.80 -18.14
C ALA A 69 2.80 12.24 -17.95
N ARG A 70 3.25 12.88 -19.03
CA ARG A 70 3.70 14.28 -19.01
C ARG A 70 2.59 15.27 -18.64
N GLN A 71 1.34 14.98 -18.97
CA GLN A 71 0.20 15.81 -18.58
C GLN A 71 -0.01 15.87 -17.06
N PHE A 72 0.32 14.80 -16.33
CA PHE A 72 0.18 14.72 -14.86
C PHE A 72 1.40 15.23 -14.11
N LEU A 73 2.59 15.05 -14.66
CA LEU A 73 3.84 15.49 -14.04
C LEU A 73 4.04 17.00 -14.10
N GLY A 74 3.26 17.70 -14.95
CA GLY A 74 3.41 19.12 -15.20
C GLY A 74 4.62 19.43 -16.10
N GLY A 75 4.62 20.61 -16.72
CA GLY A 75 5.82 21.13 -17.34
C GLY A 75 6.78 21.59 -16.25
N LEU A 76 7.96 20.95 -16.14
CA LEU A 76 9.04 21.52 -15.34
C LEU A 76 9.55 22.78 -16.04
N GLU A 77 9.69 23.86 -15.27
CA GLU A 77 10.25 25.12 -15.76
C GLU A 77 11.67 24.86 -16.29
N ARG A 78 11.98 25.43 -17.44
CA ARG A 78 13.33 25.32 -18.02
C ARG A 78 14.25 26.26 -17.25
N PRO A 79 15.37 25.78 -16.70
CA PRO A 79 16.34 26.68 -16.08
C PRO A 79 16.94 27.62 -17.12
N ASP A 80 17.38 28.81 -16.68
CA ASP A 80 18.04 29.80 -17.54
C ASP A 80 19.49 29.37 -17.83
N VAL A 81 19.64 28.56 -18.87
CA VAL A 81 20.91 28.05 -19.38
C VAL A 81 20.82 27.89 -20.89
N ASP A 82 21.89 28.20 -21.62
CA ASP A 82 21.87 28.11 -23.09
C ASP A 82 21.87 26.65 -23.55
N LYS A 83 22.76 25.84 -22.96
CA LYS A 83 22.92 24.43 -23.32
C LYS A 83 23.60 23.64 -22.22
N ILE A 84 23.14 22.40 -22.03
CA ILE A 84 23.89 21.39 -21.28
C ILE A 84 24.09 20.13 -22.13
N ASP A 85 25.34 19.73 -22.35
CA ASP A 85 25.70 18.51 -23.08
C ASP A 85 26.24 17.44 -22.13
N GLY A 86 26.05 16.16 -22.49
CA GLY A 86 26.59 15.03 -21.71
C GLY A 86 25.86 14.73 -20.39
N LEU A 87 24.70 15.34 -20.14
CA LEU A 87 23.92 15.15 -18.91
C LEU A 87 23.23 13.79 -18.89
N SER A 88 23.44 13.03 -17.81
CA SER A 88 22.75 11.75 -17.55
C SER A 88 21.49 11.99 -16.71
N PRO A 89 20.56 11.01 -16.57
CA PRO A 89 19.48 11.12 -15.59
C PRO A 89 20.04 11.48 -14.20
N VAL A 90 19.49 12.52 -13.58
CA VAL A 90 20.02 13.09 -12.33
C VAL A 90 19.08 12.77 -11.17
N ILE A 91 19.65 12.44 -10.03
CA ILE A 91 18.94 12.27 -8.76
C ILE A 91 19.50 13.31 -7.79
N SER A 92 18.62 14.10 -7.17
CA SER A 92 18.99 14.99 -6.07
C SER A 92 18.80 14.27 -4.74
N ILE A 93 19.82 14.34 -3.88
CA ILE A 93 19.75 13.89 -2.49
C ILE A 93 19.95 15.12 -1.61
N GLU A 94 18.85 15.65 -1.10
CA GLU A 94 18.82 16.86 -0.27
C GLU A 94 18.38 16.52 1.16
N GLN A 95 18.80 17.37 2.11
CA GLN A 95 18.26 17.38 3.47
C GLN A 95 16.88 18.07 3.51
N LYS A 96 15.95 17.66 2.65
CA LYS A 96 14.56 18.12 2.74
C LYS A 96 13.85 17.35 3.85
N THR A 97 13.00 18.05 4.60
CA THR A 97 12.23 17.44 5.69
C THR A 97 11.42 16.27 5.14
N VAL A 98 11.67 15.06 5.65
CA VAL A 98 10.87 13.88 5.30
C VAL A 98 9.41 14.13 5.69
N SER A 99 8.48 13.63 4.88
CA SER A 99 7.04 13.70 5.14
C SER A 99 6.72 13.36 6.60
N ARG A 100 6.09 14.30 7.32
CA ARG A 100 5.74 14.18 8.75
C ARG A 100 4.48 13.34 8.99
N SER A 101 4.26 12.32 8.17
CA SER A 101 3.14 11.42 8.41
C SER A 101 3.41 10.64 9.71
N PRO A 102 2.51 10.66 10.70
CA PRO A 102 2.70 9.93 11.96
C PRO A 102 2.73 8.41 11.78
N ARG A 103 2.36 7.91 10.59
CA ARG A 103 2.43 6.48 10.22
C ARG A 103 3.74 6.10 9.51
N SER A 104 4.59 7.09 9.20
CA SER A 104 5.88 6.85 8.55
C SER A 104 6.96 6.59 9.59
N THR A 105 7.74 5.55 9.38
CA THR A 105 8.87 5.15 10.21
C THR A 105 10.10 4.93 9.33
N VAL A 106 11.28 4.79 9.94
CA VAL A 106 12.50 4.42 9.20
C VAL A 106 12.29 3.13 8.39
N GLY A 107 11.61 2.14 8.97
CA GLY A 107 11.34 0.87 8.30
C GLY A 107 10.43 0.99 7.08
N THR A 108 9.48 1.93 7.08
CA THR A 108 8.62 2.17 5.92
C THR A 108 9.30 3.02 4.85
N ILE A 109 10.14 3.98 5.23
CA ILE A 109 10.89 4.83 4.28
C ILE A 109 11.96 4.01 3.53
N THR A 110 12.58 3.06 4.22
CA THR A 110 13.61 2.18 3.66
C THR A 110 13.04 0.90 3.03
N GLU A 111 11.71 0.73 3.05
CA GLU A 111 10.98 -0.47 2.62
C GLU A 111 11.34 -1.77 3.36
N ILE A 112 12.27 -1.73 4.33
CA ILE A 112 12.66 -2.87 5.17
C ILE A 112 11.44 -3.49 5.86
N TYR A 113 10.49 -2.67 6.29
CA TYR A 113 9.27 -3.15 6.93
C TYR A 113 8.41 -4.02 6.00
N ASP A 114 8.40 -3.74 4.69
CA ASP A 114 7.64 -4.55 3.74
C ASP A 114 8.30 -5.92 3.53
N PHE A 115 9.64 -5.98 3.50
CA PHE A 115 10.36 -7.25 3.52
C PHE A 115 10.12 -8.03 4.81
N LEU A 116 10.11 -7.36 5.97
CA LEU A 116 9.79 -8.00 7.25
C LEU A 116 8.37 -8.58 7.25
N ARG A 117 7.38 -7.86 6.72
CA ARG A 117 6.01 -8.36 6.60
C ARG A 117 5.96 -9.62 5.73
N LEU A 118 6.64 -9.62 4.59
CA LEU A 118 6.71 -10.80 3.73
C LEU A 118 7.40 -11.97 4.43
N PHE A 119 8.50 -11.69 5.13
CA PHE A 119 9.23 -12.70 5.91
C PHE A 119 8.33 -13.35 6.95
N PHE A 120 7.70 -12.57 7.85
CA PHE A 120 6.81 -13.12 8.88
C PHE A 120 5.57 -13.80 8.29
N ALA A 121 5.03 -13.32 7.18
CA ALA A 121 3.91 -13.99 6.51
C ALA A 121 4.28 -15.35 5.90
N ARG A 122 5.55 -15.55 5.51
CA ARG A 122 6.02 -16.79 4.86
C ARG A 122 6.57 -17.81 5.83
N VAL A 123 7.30 -17.38 6.86
CA VAL A 123 8.00 -18.29 7.78
C VAL A 123 7.58 -18.14 9.24
N GLY A 124 6.80 -17.10 9.56
CA GLY A 124 6.31 -16.88 10.92
C GLY A 124 5.32 -17.96 11.32
N THR A 125 5.58 -18.63 12.44
CA THR A 125 4.57 -19.45 13.10
C THR A 125 3.73 -18.55 14.00
N ALA A 126 2.42 -18.50 13.75
CA ALA A 126 1.51 -17.72 14.58
C ALA A 126 1.18 -18.48 15.87
N TYR A 127 1.11 -17.76 16.98
CA TYR A 127 0.75 -18.30 18.29
C TYR A 127 -0.43 -17.52 18.87
N SER A 128 -1.30 -18.20 19.61
CA SER A 128 -2.39 -17.57 20.35
C SER A 128 -1.83 -16.72 21.50
N TYR A 129 -2.28 -15.48 21.64
CA TYR A 129 -1.87 -14.62 22.75
C TYR A 129 -2.49 -15.04 24.09
N GLU A 130 -3.61 -15.77 24.07
CA GLU A 130 -4.30 -16.23 25.29
C GLU A 130 -3.73 -17.54 25.80
N THR A 131 -3.44 -18.49 24.91
CA THR A 131 -3.03 -19.85 25.28
C THR A 131 -1.54 -20.12 25.08
N GLY A 132 -0.84 -19.32 24.26
CA GLY A 132 0.56 -19.57 23.87
C GLY A 132 0.75 -20.75 22.91
N GLU A 133 -0.32 -21.42 22.50
CA GLU A 133 -0.31 -22.54 21.57
C GLU A 133 -0.11 -22.08 20.13
N ALA A 134 0.53 -22.91 19.30
CA ALA A 134 0.68 -22.64 17.87
C ALA A 134 -0.68 -22.66 17.17
N MET A 135 -0.93 -21.68 16.31
CA MET A 135 -2.13 -21.64 15.48
C MET A 135 -2.03 -22.71 14.40
N VAL A 136 -2.92 -23.70 14.48
CA VAL A 136 -3.01 -24.81 13.53
C VAL A 136 -4.26 -24.70 12.67
N LYS A 137 -4.24 -25.37 11.51
CA LYS A 137 -5.42 -25.53 10.68
C LYS A 137 -6.21 -26.73 11.19
N TYR A 138 -7.49 -26.53 11.49
CA TYR A 138 -8.41 -27.61 11.80
C TYR A 138 -9.13 -28.09 10.54
N ALA A 139 -9.34 -29.40 10.44
CA ALA A 139 -10.29 -29.98 9.50
C ALA A 139 -11.72 -29.76 9.99
N ASP A 140 -12.69 -29.79 9.08
CA ASP A 140 -14.09 -29.50 9.38
C ASP A 140 -14.64 -30.41 10.50
N ASP A 141 -14.30 -31.71 10.47
CA ASP A 141 -14.64 -32.65 11.55
C ASP A 141 -14.06 -32.26 12.91
N GLN A 142 -12.80 -31.80 12.94
CA GLN A 142 -12.16 -31.37 14.19
C GLN A 142 -12.83 -30.12 14.76
N ILE A 143 -13.30 -29.21 13.89
CA ILE A 143 -14.08 -28.04 14.33
C ILE A 143 -15.38 -28.51 14.98
N VAL A 144 -16.07 -29.48 14.39
CA VAL A 144 -17.32 -30.05 14.93
C VAL A 144 -17.06 -30.76 16.27
N ASP A 145 -15.99 -31.53 16.39
CA ASP A 145 -15.57 -32.18 17.64
C ASP A 145 -15.36 -31.15 18.75
N LEU A 146 -14.59 -30.09 18.47
CA LEU A 146 -14.33 -29.00 19.40
C LEU A 146 -15.62 -28.27 19.82
N ILE A 147 -16.59 -28.09 18.92
CA ILE A 147 -17.88 -27.50 19.25
C ILE A 147 -18.66 -28.40 20.21
N ILE A 148 -18.73 -29.71 19.93
CA ILE A 148 -19.45 -30.68 20.76
C ILE A 148 -18.84 -30.76 22.16
N GLU A 149 -17.51 -30.80 22.25
CA GLU A 149 -16.78 -30.90 23.51
C GLU A 149 -16.92 -29.62 24.37
N ASN A 150 -16.66 -28.44 23.80
CA ASN A 150 -16.59 -27.20 24.57
C ASN A 150 -17.97 -26.58 24.90
N TYR A 151 -18.99 -26.94 24.12
CA TYR A 151 -20.34 -26.36 24.23
C TYR A 151 -21.42 -27.38 24.59
N GLN A 152 -21.06 -28.56 25.08
CA GLN A 152 -22.03 -29.58 25.52
C GLN A 152 -23.11 -29.00 26.44
N GLN A 153 -24.37 -29.30 26.13
CA GLN A 153 -25.58 -28.80 26.82
C GLN A 153 -25.77 -27.27 26.80
N LYS A 154 -25.05 -26.53 25.94
CA LYS A 154 -25.25 -25.08 25.74
C LYS A 154 -26.03 -24.82 24.46
N ARG A 155 -26.83 -23.75 24.47
CA ARG A 155 -27.47 -23.22 23.27
C ARG A 155 -26.47 -22.32 22.54
N VAL A 156 -26.25 -22.59 21.27
CA VAL A 156 -25.32 -21.84 20.42
C VAL A 156 -26.01 -21.32 19.17
N VAL A 157 -25.43 -20.27 18.59
CA VAL A 157 -25.84 -19.70 17.31
C VAL A 157 -24.65 -19.78 16.37
N ILE A 158 -24.80 -20.50 15.25
CA ILE A 158 -23.77 -20.59 14.22
C ILE A 158 -23.93 -19.38 13.29
N LEU A 159 -22.85 -18.63 13.13
CA LEU A 159 -22.82 -17.38 12.39
C LEU A 159 -21.80 -17.47 11.25
N ALA A 160 -22.17 -16.97 10.08
CA ALA A 160 -21.27 -16.85 8.93
C ALA A 160 -20.92 -15.37 8.69
N PRO A 161 -19.70 -14.90 9.03
CA PRO A 161 -19.33 -13.50 8.86
C PRO A 161 -19.14 -13.18 7.37
N LYS A 162 -19.97 -12.28 6.83
CA LYS A 162 -19.85 -11.83 5.43
C LYS A 162 -19.20 -10.45 5.31
N ILE A 163 -19.42 -9.57 6.28
CA ILE A 163 -18.77 -8.25 6.36
C ILE A 163 -18.14 -8.08 7.74
N LYS A 164 -16.88 -7.62 7.76
CA LYS A 164 -16.16 -7.24 8.98
C LYS A 164 -15.53 -5.86 8.83
N GLY A 165 -15.96 -4.89 9.64
CA GLY A 165 -15.34 -3.58 9.77
C GLY A 165 -15.32 -2.74 8.49
N ARG A 166 -16.38 -2.80 7.65
CA ARG A 166 -16.43 -2.06 6.37
C ARG A 166 -17.64 -1.13 6.27
N LYS A 167 -17.43 0.02 5.61
CA LYS A 167 -18.51 0.97 5.31
C LYS A 167 -19.32 0.54 4.10
N GLY A 168 -20.65 0.68 4.17
CA GLY A 168 -21.52 0.35 3.06
C GLY A 168 -22.99 0.25 3.44
N HIS A 169 -23.86 0.36 2.45
CA HIS A 169 -25.31 0.26 2.64
C HIS A 169 -25.86 -1.18 2.50
N TYR A 170 -25.10 -2.07 1.86
CA TYR A 170 -25.30 -3.53 1.79
C TYR A 170 -26.70 -4.03 1.35
N ARG A 171 -27.50 -3.22 0.63
CA ARG A 171 -28.84 -3.62 0.18
C ARG A 171 -28.82 -4.91 -0.66
N GLU A 172 -27.90 -4.98 -1.62
CA GLU A 172 -27.77 -6.15 -2.50
C GLU A 172 -27.36 -7.41 -1.73
N LEU A 173 -26.52 -7.26 -0.71
CA LEU A 173 -26.11 -8.36 0.16
C LEU A 173 -27.33 -8.94 0.90
N PHE A 174 -28.18 -8.10 1.50
CA PHE A 174 -29.37 -8.59 2.19
C PHE A 174 -30.37 -9.28 1.25
N GLU A 175 -30.57 -8.75 0.04
CA GLU A 175 -31.40 -9.42 -0.97
C GLU A 175 -30.83 -10.78 -1.40
N GLN A 176 -29.50 -10.89 -1.55
CA GLN A 176 -28.83 -12.17 -1.83
C GLN A 176 -29.00 -13.17 -0.68
N ILE A 177 -28.80 -12.72 0.57
CA ILE A 177 -28.99 -13.56 1.76
C ILE A 177 -30.43 -14.07 1.84
N ARG A 178 -31.41 -13.21 1.58
CA ARG A 178 -32.84 -13.60 1.55
C ARG A 178 -33.14 -14.60 0.44
N LYS A 179 -32.54 -14.43 -0.76
CA LYS A 179 -32.66 -15.38 -1.88
C LYS A 179 -32.06 -16.76 -1.57
N MET A 180 -31.03 -16.81 -0.73
CA MET A 180 -30.46 -18.07 -0.24
C MET A 180 -31.34 -18.75 0.82
N GLY A 181 -32.44 -18.11 1.26
CA GLY A 181 -33.41 -18.67 2.21
C GLY A 181 -33.14 -18.32 3.67
N PHE A 182 -32.09 -17.55 3.97
CA PHE A 182 -31.83 -17.09 5.33
C PHE A 182 -32.74 -15.91 5.68
N SER A 183 -33.35 -15.95 6.87
CA SER A 183 -34.29 -14.94 7.34
C SER A 183 -33.71 -14.00 8.40
N LYS A 184 -32.56 -14.34 9.02
CA LYS A 184 -31.96 -13.58 10.12
C LYS A 184 -30.49 -13.27 9.88
N VAL A 185 -30.08 -12.09 10.31
CA VAL A 185 -28.70 -11.60 10.29
C VAL A 185 -28.36 -10.97 11.63
N ARG A 186 -27.09 -11.06 12.05
CA ARG A 186 -26.56 -10.26 13.13
C ARG A 186 -25.83 -9.05 12.53
N ILE A 187 -26.28 -7.86 12.89
CA ILE A 187 -25.74 -6.58 12.42
C ILE A 187 -25.26 -5.81 13.64
N ASP A 188 -23.97 -5.47 13.67
CA ASP A 188 -23.34 -4.69 14.75
C ASP A 188 -23.64 -5.28 16.15
N GLY A 189 -23.70 -6.62 16.24
CA GLY A 189 -23.98 -7.38 17.46
C GLY A 189 -25.46 -7.73 17.70
N GLU A 190 -26.40 -7.11 16.99
CA GLU A 190 -27.84 -7.33 17.18
C GLU A 190 -28.44 -8.26 16.11
N ILE A 191 -29.19 -9.27 16.52
CA ILE A 191 -29.88 -10.16 15.56
C ILE A 191 -31.20 -9.54 15.12
N ARG A 192 -31.38 -9.40 13.81
CA ARG A 192 -32.55 -8.81 13.15
C ARG A 192 -33.08 -9.73 12.04
N ASP A 193 -34.38 -9.65 11.78
CA ASP A 193 -35.00 -10.30 10.63
C ASP A 193 -34.68 -9.51 9.34
N ILE A 194 -34.46 -10.20 8.23
CA ILE A 194 -34.15 -9.58 6.95
C ILE A 194 -35.45 -9.11 6.28
N GLU A 195 -35.57 -7.81 6.10
CA GLU A 195 -36.72 -7.18 5.45
C GLU A 195 -36.43 -6.87 3.96
N SER A 196 -37.50 -6.76 3.17
CA SER A 196 -37.39 -6.34 1.77
C SER A 196 -36.87 -4.91 1.66
N GLY A 197 -35.80 -4.71 0.88
CA GLY A 197 -35.17 -3.39 0.74
C GLY A 197 -34.36 -2.93 1.96
N MET A 198 -34.07 -3.81 2.92
CA MET A 198 -33.21 -3.53 4.06
C MET A 198 -31.87 -2.93 3.60
N ARG A 199 -31.41 -1.89 4.29
CA ARG A 199 -30.16 -1.18 4.00
C ARG A 199 -29.59 -0.55 5.26
N LEU A 200 -28.27 -0.40 5.30
CA LEU A 200 -27.53 0.28 6.35
C LEU A 200 -27.02 1.66 5.90
N ASP A 201 -26.41 2.38 6.83
CA ASP A 201 -25.82 3.68 6.56
C ASP A 201 -24.50 3.53 5.79
N ARG A 202 -24.45 4.08 4.58
CA ARG A 202 -23.28 4.00 3.70
C ARG A 202 -21.99 4.59 4.30
N TYR A 203 -22.08 5.48 5.29
CA TYR A 203 -20.92 6.19 5.83
C TYR A 203 -20.40 5.61 7.15
N LYS A 204 -21.15 4.68 7.77
CA LYS A 204 -20.78 4.00 9.01
C LYS A 204 -20.15 2.65 8.73
N VAL A 205 -19.30 2.23 9.66
CA VAL A 205 -18.66 0.91 9.64
C VAL A 205 -19.63 -0.09 10.21
N HIS A 206 -19.78 -1.24 9.54
CA HIS A 206 -20.69 -2.30 9.95
C HIS A 206 -20.01 -3.68 9.98
N ASP A 207 -20.50 -4.53 10.87
CA ASP A 207 -20.25 -5.97 10.91
C ASP A 207 -21.55 -6.72 10.59
N ILE A 208 -21.51 -7.65 9.64
CA ILE A 208 -22.69 -8.40 9.19
C ILE A 208 -22.38 -9.89 9.14
N GLU A 209 -23.15 -10.66 9.91
CA GLU A 209 -23.08 -12.12 9.94
C GLU A 209 -24.45 -12.74 9.64
N ILE A 210 -24.47 -13.80 8.85
CA ILE A 210 -25.70 -14.57 8.59
C ILE A 210 -25.93 -15.50 9.77
N VAL A 211 -27.17 -15.58 10.25
CA VAL A 211 -27.57 -16.60 11.23
C VAL A 211 -27.86 -17.90 10.48
N ILE A 212 -26.95 -18.87 10.57
CA ILE A 212 -27.04 -20.14 9.85
C ILE A 212 -27.96 -21.11 10.60
N ASP A 213 -27.71 -21.31 11.89
CA ASP A 213 -28.49 -22.23 12.71
C ASP A 213 -28.49 -21.79 14.18
N ARG A 214 -29.50 -22.24 14.92
CA ARG A 214 -29.64 -22.10 16.36
C ARG A 214 -29.98 -23.46 16.93
N LEU A 215 -29.09 -24.01 17.75
CA LEU A 215 -29.26 -25.36 18.28
C LEU A 215 -28.72 -25.49 19.70
N LEU A 216 -29.25 -26.49 20.41
CA LEU A 216 -28.68 -26.99 21.65
C LEU A 216 -27.63 -28.03 21.26
N ILE A 217 -26.40 -27.91 21.78
CA ILE A 217 -25.37 -28.93 21.55
C ILE A 217 -25.66 -30.13 22.44
N ASP A 218 -26.36 -31.12 21.89
CA ASP A 218 -26.42 -32.47 22.44
C ASP A 218 -25.61 -33.43 21.54
N GLY A 219 -25.08 -34.50 22.10
CA GLY A 219 -24.19 -35.43 21.38
C GLY A 219 -24.89 -36.23 20.27
N ASN A 220 -26.19 -36.07 20.08
CA ASN A 220 -26.98 -36.87 19.13
C ASN A 220 -27.05 -36.21 17.75
N ASP A 221 -26.94 -34.88 17.68
CA ASP A 221 -27.15 -34.10 16.44
C ASP A 221 -25.86 -33.72 15.68
N ARG A 222 -24.80 -34.55 15.77
CA ARG A 222 -23.50 -34.29 15.10
C ARG A 222 -23.66 -33.92 13.62
N LYS A 223 -24.50 -34.64 12.88
CA LYS A 223 -24.71 -34.40 11.44
C LYS A 223 -25.24 -32.99 11.18
N ARG A 224 -26.21 -32.53 11.97
CA ARG A 224 -26.76 -31.18 11.85
C ARG A 224 -25.71 -30.11 12.15
N ILE A 225 -24.91 -30.31 13.20
CA ILE A 225 -23.80 -29.40 13.53
C ILE A 225 -22.83 -29.30 12.36
N TYR A 226 -22.44 -30.44 11.80
CA TYR A 226 -21.54 -30.52 10.64
C TYR A 226 -22.11 -29.76 9.43
N ASP A 227 -23.35 -30.04 9.04
CA ASP A 227 -24.00 -29.39 7.89
C ASP A 227 -24.09 -27.86 8.08
N SER A 228 -24.36 -27.40 9.31
CA SER A 228 -24.39 -25.97 9.66
C SER A 228 -23.01 -25.31 9.64
N VAL A 229 -21.95 -26.00 10.11
CA VAL A 229 -20.56 -25.49 10.03
C VAL A 229 -20.11 -25.37 8.57
N ILE A 230 -20.33 -26.41 7.76
CA ILE A 230 -20.00 -26.37 6.33
C ILE A 230 -20.75 -25.24 5.61
N THR A 231 -22.03 -25.05 5.95
CA THR A 231 -22.83 -23.96 5.38
C THR A 231 -22.28 -22.59 5.79
N ALA A 232 -21.75 -22.45 7.01
CA ALA A 232 -21.17 -21.20 7.49
C ALA A 232 -19.79 -20.89 6.86
N MET A 233 -19.03 -21.92 6.48
CA MET A 233 -17.69 -21.79 5.89
C MET A 233 -17.71 -21.55 4.37
N LYS A 234 -18.86 -21.73 3.70
CA LYS A 234 -19.08 -21.39 2.29
C LYS A 234 -19.40 -19.90 2.11
#